data_AF-A0A5B0QVT0-F1
#
_entry.id   AF-A0A5B0QVT0-F1
#
_cell.length_a   1.000
_cell.length_b   1.000
_cell.length_c   1.000
_cell.angle_alpha   90.00
_cell.angle_beta   90.00
_cell.angle_gamma   90.00
#
_symmetry.space_group_name_H-M   'P 1'
#
loop_
_entity.id
_entity.type
_entity.pdbx_description
1 polymer ?
#
loop_
_entity_poly.entity_id
_entity_poly.type
_entity_poly.pdbx_seq_one_letter_code
_entity_poly.pdbx_strand_id
1 'polypeptide(L)'
;MSEAAATSSGPEQQYKFNVAMTCSGCSGAVERALKKQEGVSKIDISLETQTVLVHAHAPATFDIVREKIAKTGKTINSSEVVVS
;
A
#
# COMPACT_ATOMS: atom_id res chain seq x y z
N MET A 1 -13.03 8.78 -26.06
CA MET A 1 -11.93 7.82 -25.84
C MET A 1 -11.14 8.22 -24.60
N SER A 2 -11.49 7.61 -23.46
CA SER A 2 -10.60 7.26 -22.34
C SER A 2 -11.49 6.65 -21.25
N GLU A 3 -11.86 5.40 -21.50
CA GLU A 3 -12.33 4.47 -20.47
C GLU A 3 -11.10 3.87 -19.79
N ALA A 4 -11.13 3.73 -18.46
CA ALA A 4 -10.40 2.67 -17.77
C ALA A 4 -11.02 2.40 -16.39
N ALA A 5 -11.62 1.21 -16.30
CA ALA A 5 -11.88 0.42 -15.09
C ALA A 5 -13.02 0.86 -14.15
N ALA A 6 -14.21 0.37 -14.47
CA ALA A 6 -15.21 0.00 -13.48
C ALA A 6 -14.68 -1.10 -12.53
N THR A 7 -14.96 -0.97 -11.22
CA THR A 7 -15.50 -2.00 -10.29
C THR A 7 -15.41 -1.47 -8.84
N SER A 8 -16.49 -0.90 -8.30
CA SER A 8 -17.53 -1.57 -7.51
C SER A 8 -17.31 -1.47 -5.98
N SER A 9 -17.95 -0.44 -5.41
CA SER A 9 -18.78 -0.54 -4.19
C SER A 9 -18.09 -0.63 -2.83
N GLY A 10 -17.14 0.28 -2.55
CA GLY A 10 -16.70 0.66 -1.21
C GLY A 10 -15.98 2.01 -1.26
N PRO A 11 -15.89 2.76 -0.16
CA PRO A 11 -15.06 3.96 -0.15
C PRO A 11 -13.60 3.51 -0.27
N GLU A 12 -12.96 3.75 -1.40
CA GLU A 12 -11.53 3.45 -1.55
C GLU A 12 -10.74 4.40 -0.64
N GLN A 13 -9.89 3.83 0.22
CA GLN A 13 -8.98 4.60 1.05
C GLN A 13 -7.57 4.51 0.50
N GLN A 14 -6.89 5.64 0.58
CA GLN A 14 -5.46 5.71 0.32
C GLN A 14 -4.72 5.70 1.64
N TYR A 15 -3.74 4.81 1.76
CA TYR A 15 -2.87 4.70 2.92
C TYR A 15 -1.45 5.02 2.51
N LYS A 16 -0.78 5.84 3.29
CA LYS A 16 0.61 6.21 3.06
C LYS A 16 1.46 5.73 4.22
N PHE A 17 2.48 4.95 3.90
CA PHE A 17 3.43 4.41 4.85
C PHE A 17 4.83 4.88 4.49
N ASN A 18 5.58 5.39 5.45
CA ASN A 18 7.01 5.58 5.31
C ASN A 18 7.70 4.31 5.81
N VAL A 19 8.34 3.58 4.90
CA VAL A 19 8.96 2.27 5.17
C VAL A 19 10.45 2.35 4.85
N ALA A 20 11.30 2.01 5.82
CA ALA A 20 12.73 1.98 5.63
C ALA A 20 13.12 0.87 4.64
N MET A 21 13.43 1.28 3.42
CA MET A 21 13.88 0.41 2.33
C MET A 21 15.30 0.83 1.95
N THR A 22 16.24 -0.10 2.04
CA THR A 22 17.66 0.14 1.72
C THR A 22 18.04 -0.33 0.31
N CYS A 23 17.13 -1.01 -0.38
CA CYS A 23 17.41 -1.68 -1.64
C CYS A 23 16.15 -1.83 -2.52
N SER A 24 16.33 -1.95 -3.83
CA SER A 24 15.22 -2.23 -4.77
C SER A 24 14.57 -3.59 -4.53
N GLY A 25 15.31 -4.57 -4.01
CA GLY A 25 14.73 -5.84 -3.57
C GLY A 25 13.81 -5.68 -2.36
N CYS A 26 14.07 -4.68 -1.51
CA CYS A 26 13.37 -4.41 -0.27
C CYS A 26 11.98 -3.81 -0.57
N SER A 27 11.92 -2.86 -1.52
CA SER A 27 10.64 -2.33 -2.03
C SER A 27 9.83 -3.38 -2.76
N GLY A 28 10.47 -4.18 -3.64
CA GLY A 28 9.78 -5.26 -4.35
C GLY A 28 9.19 -6.33 -3.42
N ALA A 29 9.82 -6.60 -2.27
CA ALA A 29 9.27 -7.51 -1.27
C ALA A 29 7.98 -6.96 -0.64
N VAL A 30 7.94 -5.67 -0.32
CA VAL A 30 6.75 -4.98 0.22
C VAL A 30 5.63 -4.97 -0.81
N GLU A 31 5.93 -4.61 -2.06
CA GLU A 31 4.96 -4.61 -3.16
C GLU A 31 4.31 -5.98 -3.34
N ARG A 32 5.12 -7.05 -3.39
CA ARG A 32 4.62 -8.43 -3.56
C ARG A 32 3.79 -8.90 -2.37
N ALA A 33 4.09 -8.45 -1.16
CA ALA A 33 3.32 -8.78 0.03
C ALA A 33 1.94 -8.10 0.01
N LEU A 34 1.90 -6.83 -0.39
CA LEU A 34 0.69 -6.03 -0.48
C LEU A 34 -0.19 -6.42 -1.67
N LYS A 35 0.40 -6.74 -2.82
CA LYS A 35 -0.34 -7.14 -4.03
C LYS A 35 -1.09 -8.47 -3.87
N LYS A 36 -0.67 -9.28 -2.90
CA LYS A 36 -1.38 -10.52 -2.50
C LYS A 36 -2.51 -10.26 -1.50
N GLN A 37 -2.67 -9.04 -1.02
CA GLN A 37 -3.74 -8.69 -0.10
C GLN A 37 -5.04 -8.45 -0.87
N GLU A 38 -6.10 -9.08 -0.40
CA GLU A 38 -7.44 -8.91 -0.96
C GLU A 38 -7.97 -7.51 -0.61
N GLY A 39 -8.56 -6.81 -1.59
CA GLY A 39 -9.01 -5.43 -1.43
C GLY A 39 -7.95 -4.36 -1.75
N VAL A 40 -6.73 -4.73 -2.13
CA VAL A 40 -5.74 -3.75 -2.65
C VAL A 40 -5.94 -3.56 -4.14
N SER A 41 -6.32 -2.34 -4.54
CA SER A 41 -6.51 -1.95 -5.95
C SER A 41 -5.20 -1.52 -6.61
N LYS A 42 -4.39 -0.72 -5.90
CA LYS A 42 -3.17 -0.11 -6.45
C LYS A 42 -2.10 0.08 -5.38
N ILE A 43 -0.84 -0.04 -5.80
CA ILE A 43 0.33 0.16 -4.94
C ILE A 43 1.33 1.03 -5.71
N ASP A 44 1.75 2.13 -5.10
CA ASP A 44 2.76 3.03 -5.62
C ASP A 44 3.91 3.10 -4.59
N ILE A 45 5.11 2.65 -4.97
CA ILE A 45 6.28 2.66 -4.08
C ILE A 45 7.35 3.59 -4.62
N SER A 46 7.83 4.50 -3.77
CA SER A 46 8.94 5.39 -4.06
C SER A 46 10.10 5.07 -3.11
N LEU A 47 11.23 4.63 -3.69
CA LEU A 47 12.47 4.41 -2.96
C LEU A 47 13.14 5.72 -2.54
N GLU A 48 13.08 6.75 -3.37
CA GLU A 48 13.65 8.07 -3.09
C GLU A 48 13.05 8.70 -1.84
N THR A 49 11.73 8.64 -1.71
CA THR A 49 11.00 9.21 -0.57
C THR A 49 10.70 8.18 0.51
N GLN A 50 11.15 6.93 0.33
CA GLN A 50 10.85 5.79 1.21
C GLN A 50 9.34 5.65 1.53
N THR A 51 8.50 5.97 0.54
CA THR A 51 7.05 6.07 0.70
C THR A 51 6.35 4.96 -0.05
N VAL A 52 5.39 4.32 0.62
CA VAL A 52 4.52 3.27 0.09
C VAL A 52 3.09 3.79 0.16
N LEU A 53 2.50 4.02 -0.99
CA LEU A 53 1.12 4.43 -1.18
C LEU A 53 0.31 3.21 -1.59
N VAL A 54 -0.77 2.95 -0.85
CA VAL A 54 -1.63 1.79 -1.06
C VAL A 54 -3.05 2.29 -1.21
N HIS A 55 -3.67 1.99 -2.35
CA HIS A 55 -5.08 2.20 -2.58
C HIS A 55 -5.79 0.89 -2.32
N ALA A 56 -6.68 0.90 -1.34
CA ALA A 56 -7.37 -0.29 -0.90
C ALA A 56 -8.79 0.01 -0.44
N HIS A 57 -9.64 -1.01 -0.51
CA HIS A 57 -11.01 -1.00 -0.05
C HIS A 57 -11.24 -2.21 0.88
N ALA A 58 -12.39 -2.24 1.56
CA ALA A 58 -12.73 -3.36 2.42
C ALA A 58 -12.63 -4.71 1.66
N PRO A 59 -11.97 -5.73 2.21
CA PRO A 59 -11.56 -5.88 3.61
C PRO A 59 -10.17 -5.34 3.96
N ALA A 60 -9.39 -4.80 3.01
CA ALA A 60 -8.06 -4.23 3.28
C ALA A 60 -8.15 -2.87 3.98
N THR A 61 -8.30 -2.92 5.30
CA THR A 61 -8.24 -1.74 6.18
C THR A 61 -6.80 -1.31 6.46
N PHE A 62 -6.63 -0.10 6.97
CA PHE A 62 -5.33 0.44 7.37
C PHE A 62 -4.53 -0.51 8.27
N ASP A 63 -5.16 -1.09 9.30
CA ASP A 63 -4.49 -2.01 10.23
C ASP A 63 -4.00 -3.28 9.53
N ILE A 64 -4.82 -3.85 8.65
CA ILE A 64 -4.47 -5.05 7.88
C ILE A 64 -3.29 -4.78 6.95
N VAL A 65 -3.29 -3.63 6.27
CA VAL A 65 -2.20 -3.21 5.38
C VAL A 65 -0.93 -2.95 6.20
N ARG A 66 -1.03 -2.23 7.32
CA ARG A 66 0.09 -1.96 8.23
C ARG A 66 0.70 -3.26 8.75
N GLU A 67 -0.13 -4.20 9.18
CA GLU A 67 0.31 -5.50 9.69
C GLU A 67 1.02 -6.32 8.59
N LYS A 68 0.51 -6.30 7.35
CA LYS A 68 1.19 -6.94 6.21
C LYS A 68 2.57 -6.36 5.97
N ILE A 69 2.70 -5.03 6.02
CA ILE A 69 4.01 -4.37 5.87
C ILE A 69 4.92 -4.77 7.03
N ALA A 70 4.44 -4.75 8.27
CA ALA A 70 5.22 -5.17 9.45
C ALA A 70 5.72 -6.62 9.35
N LYS A 71 4.89 -7.54 8.80
CA LYS A 71 5.26 -8.94 8.55
C LYS A 71 6.38 -9.12 7.53
N THR A 72 6.70 -8.10 6.72
CA THR A 72 7.87 -8.13 5.82
C THR A 72 9.21 -7.86 6.54
N GLY A 73 9.16 -7.59 7.85
CA GLY A 73 10.33 -7.28 8.69
C GLY A 73 10.95 -5.93 8.36
N LYS A 74 10.16 -4.99 7.81
CA LYS A 74 10.60 -3.64 7.48
C LYS A 74 10.14 -2.66 8.55
N THR A 75 10.98 -1.68 8.85
CA THR A 75 10.66 -0.61 9.80
C THR A 75 9.68 0.37 9.17
N ILE A 76 8.54 0.59 9.82
CA ILE A 76 7.57 1.61 9.44
C ILE A 76 7.87 2.84 10.29
N ASN A 77 8.38 3.91 9.68
CA ASN A 77 8.70 5.15 10.39
C ASN A 77 7.45 6.02 10.59
N SER A 78 6.52 5.98 9.63
CA SER A 78 5.27 6.73 9.68
C SER A 78 4.17 5.98 8.94
N SER A 79 2.93 6.15 9.36
CA SER A 79 1.75 5.55 8.75
C SER A 79 0.57 6.48 8.91
N GLU A 80 0.02 6.95 7.80
CA GLU A 80 -1.07 7.93 7.75
C GLU A 80 -2.16 7.48 6.76
N VAL A 81 -3.41 7.77 7.08
CA VAL A 81 -4.55 7.56 6.18
C VAL A 81 -4.75 8.84 5.41
N VAL A 82 -4.57 8.79 4.08
CA VAL A 82 -4.84 9.91 3.19
C VAL A 82 -6.34 9.90 2.91
N VAL A 83 -7.07 10.66 3.71
CA VAL A 83 -8.50 10.94 3.51
C VAL A 83 -8.60 12.15 2.60
N SER A 84 -9.12 11.95 1.40
CA SER A 84 -9.57 13.01 0.50
C SER A 84 -11.02 13.36 0.78
#